data_AF-A0A7K3GSU0-F1
#
_entry.id   AF-A0A7K3GSU0-F1
#
_cell.length_a   1.000
_cell.length_b   1.000
_cell.length_c   1.000
_cell.angle_alpha   90.00
_cell.angle_beta   90.00
_cell.angle_gamma   90.00
#
_symmetry.space_group_name_H-M   'P 1'
#
loop_
_entity.id
_entity.type
_entity.pdbx_description
1 polymer ?
#
loop_
_entity_poly.entity_id
_entity_poly.type
_entity_poly.pdbx_seq_one_letter_code
_entity_poly.pdbx_strand_id
1 'polypeptide(L)' 'MLKYVLDLVDLLDDPDVDGKRVAAHLDSVAGPEGSGAEVTTVTGERGSTDFVLVRIPGRDGRTRGGQARTL' A
#
# COMPACT_ATOMS: atom_id res chain seq x y z
N MET A 1 15.26 -3.76 -8.77
CA MET A 1 14.53 -2.49 -8.52
C MET A 1 13.55 -2.16 -9.62
N LEU A 2 13.97 -2.04 -10.89
CA LEU A 2 13.07 -1.67 -11.99
C LEU A 2 11.87 -2.61 -12.16
N LYS A 3 12.08 -3.93 -12.01
CA LYS A 3 11.00 -4.94 -12.08
C LYS A 3 9.78 -4.59 -11.21
N TYR A 4 9.98 -4.27 -9.93
CA TYR A 4 8.88 -4.00 -9.00
C TYR A 4 8.11 -2.73 -9.34
N VAL A 5 8.79 -1.75 -9.95
CA VAL A 5 8.13 -0.52 -10.42
C VAL A 5 7.27 -0.83 -11.64
N LEU A 6 7.80 -1.59 -12.61
CA LEU A 6 7.06 -2.00 -13.79
C LEU A 6 5.83 -2.85 -13.42
N ASP A 7 6.01 -3.85 -12.55
CA ASP A 7 4.91 -4.70 -12.08
C ASP A 7 3.76 -3.87 -11.45
N LEU A 8 4.09 -2.79 -10.72
CA LEU A 8 3.09 -1.89 -10.12
C LEU A 8 2.46 -0.94 -11.16
N VAL A 9 3.24 -0.44 -12.11
CA VAL A 9 2.73 0.41 -13.20
C VAL A 9 1.74 -0.38 -14.06
N ASP A 10 2.08 -1.61 -14.44
CA ASP A 10 1.20 -2.48 -15.22
C ASP A 10 -0.11 -2.79 -14.47
N LEU A 11 -0.03 -2.96 -13.14
CA LEU A 11 -1.22 -3.15 -12.30
C LEU A 11 -2.10 -1.88 -12.26
N LEU A 12 -1.48 -0.70 -12.16
CA LEU A 12 -2.20 0.57 -12.02
C LEU A 12 -2.74 1.12 -13.36
N ASP A 13 -2.25 0.61 -14.50
CA ASP A 13 -2.74 0.98 -15.84
C ASP A 13 -4.05 0.23 -16.22
N ASP A 14 -4.44 -0.79 -15.44
CA ASP A 14 -5.71 -1.49 -15.59
C ASP A 14 -6.90 -0.59 -15.17
N PRO A 15 -7.84 -0.26 -16.07
CA PRO A 15 -8.96 0.62 -15.75
C PRO A 15 -9.92 0.05 -14.68
N ASP A 16 -9.88 -1.26 -14.44
CA ASP A 16 -10.70 -1.94 -13.43
C ASP A 16 -9.93 -2.16 -12.11
N VAL A 17 -8.73 -1.60 -11.96
CA VAL A 17 -7.95 -1.71 -10.71
C VAL A 17 -8.64 -0.95 -9.57
N ASP A 18 -8.71 -1.59 -8.41
CA ASP A 18 -9.19 -0.99 -7.16
C ASP A 18 -8.13 -1.14 -6.05
N GLY A 19 -8.36 -0.50 -4.91
CA GLY A 19 -7.44 -0.55 -3.78
C GLY A 19 -7.24 -1.96 -3.23
N LYS A 20 -8.22 -2.86 -3.39
CA LYS A 20 -8.12 -4.26 -2.95
C LYS A 20 -7.14 -5.05 -3.82
N ARG A 21 -7.17 -4.87 -5.14
CA ARG A 21 -6.21 -5.48 -6.07
C ARG A 21 -4.80 -5.01 -5.79
N VAL A 22 -4.63 -3.71 -5.50
CA VAL A 22 -3.33 -3.15 -5.09
C VAL A 22 -2.85 -3.75 -3.76
N ALA A 23 -3.71 -3.80 -2.74
CA ALA A 23 -3.36 -4.39 -1.45
C ALA A 23 -3.00 -5.88 -1.58
N ALA A 24 -3.76 -6.66 -2.35
CA ALA A 24 -3.47 -8.07 -2.60
C ALA A 24 -2.13 -8.27 -3.32
N HIS A 25 -1.79 -7.42 -4.30
CA HIS A 25 -0.49 -7.46 -4.93
C HIS A 25 0.63 -7.17 -3.93
N LEU A 26 0.48 -6.13 -3.11
CA LEU A 26 1.46 -5.78 -2.07
C LEU A 26 1.65 -6.90 -1.05
N ASP A 27 0.57 -7.52 -0.58
CA ASP A 27 0.63 -8.67 0.34
C ASP A 27 1.37 -9.86 -0.30
N SER A 28 1.16 -10.10 -1.59
CA SER A 28 1.83 -11.20 -2.31
C SER A 28 3.36 -11.04 -2.37
N VAL A 29 3.87 -9.80 -2.30
CA VAL A 29 5.31 -9.49 -2.39
C VAL A 29 5.93 -9.11 -1.04
N ALA A 30 5.14 -8.81 -0.01
CA ALA A 30 5.62 -8.37 1.31
C ALA A 30 6.13 -9.51 2.21
N GLY A 31 5.85 -10.77 1.86
CA GLY A 31 6.27 -11.94 2.61
C GLY A 31 5.31 -12.31 3.76
N PRO A 32 5.75 -13.13 4.73
CA PRO A 32 4.85 -13.76 5.71
C PRO A 32 4.10 -12.79 6.63
N GLU A 33 4.65 -11.60 6.86
CA GLU A 33 4.04 -10.57 7.71
C GLU A 33 2.94 -9.76 6.99
N GLY A 34 2.81 -9.93 5.66
CA GLY A 34 1.94 -9.10 4.82
C GLY A 34 2.46 -7.68 4.66
N SER A 35 1.81 -6.88 3.81
CA SER A 35 2.24 -5.49 3.57
C SER A 35 1.71 -4.52 4.62
N GLY A 36 0.71 -4.94 5.41
CA GLY A 36 -0.02 -4.05 6.31
C GLY A 36 -0.72 -2.92 5.56
N ALA A 37 -1.16 -3.18 4.33
CA ALA A 37 -1.86 -2.19 3.52
C ALA A 37 -3.27 -1.94 4.07
N GLU A 38 -3.63 -0.67 4.23
CA GLU A 38 -4.96 -0.23 4.61
C GLU A 38 -5.61 0.47 3.41
N VAL A 39 -6.81 0.02 3.03
CA VAL A 39 -7.56 0.59 1.89
C VAL A 39 -8.74 1.39 2.42
N THR A 40 -8.84 2.64 1.99
CA THR A 40 -9.97 3.53 2.30
C THR A 40 -10.60 4.04 1.01
N THR A 41 -11.84 3.62 0.74
CA THR A 41 -12.63 4.17 -0.37
C THR A 41 -13.21 5.53 0.03
N VAL A 42 -12.93 6.54 -0.80
CA VAL A 42 -13.51 7.88 -0.68
C VAL A 42 -14.46 8.10 -1.85
N THR A 43 -15.72 8.40 -1.55
CA THR A 43 -16.77 8.65 -2.55
C THR A 43 -17.10 10.14 -2.62
N GLY A 44 -17.23 10.66 -3.83
CA GLY A 44 -17.67 12.03 -4.12
C GLY A 44 -18.72 12.06 -5.25
N GLU A 45 -19.16 13.25 -5.64
CA GLU A 45 -20.24 13.44 -6.62
C GLU A 45 -19.97 12.82 -8.00
N ARG A 46 -18.69 12.65 -8.36
CA ARG A 46 -18.24 12.16 -9.68
C ARG A 46 -17.76 10.71 -9.67
N GLY A 47 -17.89 9.99 -8.56
CA GLY A 47 -17.42 8.61 -8.42
C GLY A 47 -16.67 8.37 -7.11
N SER A 48 -15.81 7.35 -7.09
CA SER A 48 -15.01 6.98 -5.92
C SER A 48 -13.52 6.84 -6.27
N THR A 49 -12.69 6.90 -5.25
CA THR A 49 -11.25 6.64 -5.34
C THR A 49 -10.81 5.89 -4.09
N ASP A 50 -9.96 4.90 -4.26
CA ASP A 50 -9.36 4.17 -3.15
C ASP A 50 -8.00 4.77 -2.78
N PHE A 51 -7.83 5.10 -1.50
CA PHE A 51 -6.54 5.42 -0.92
C PHE A 51 -5.94 4.15 -0.33
N VAL A 52 -4.70 3.83 -0.71
CA VAL A 52 -3.94 2.71 -0.16
C VAL A 52 -2.80 3.25 0.69
N LEU A 53 -2.87 3.02 2.00
CA LEU A 53 -1.84 3.40 2.96
C LEU A 53 -0.98 2.17 3.28
N VAL A 54 0.34 2.28 3.08
CA VAL A 54 1.30 1.24 3.46
C VAL A 54 2.29 1.81 4.46
N ARG A 55 2.33 1.23 5.66
CA ARG A 55 3.25 1.67 6.72
C ARG A 55 4.49 0.78 6.74
N ILE A 56 5.64 1.34 6.38
CA ILE A 56 6.93 0.65 6.50
C ILE A 56 7.53 0.93 7.89
N PRO A 57 7.56 -0.06 8.81
CA PRO A 57 8.06 0.19 10.16
C PRO A 57 9.59 0.27 10.19
N GLY A 58 10.11 1.31 10.86
CA GLY A 58 11.53 1.38 11.19
C GLY A 58 11.89 0.43 12.34
N ARG A 59 13.15 -0.02 12.39
CA ARG A 59 13.68 -0.90 13.46
C ARG A 59 13.43 -0.33 14.86
N ASP A 60 13.77 0.94 15.08
CA ASP A 60 13.57 1.66 16.34
C ASP A 60 12.38 2.64 16.29
N GLY A 61 11.43 2.39 15.38
CA GLY A 61 10.28 3.26 15.16
C GLY A 61 9.25 3.19 16.30
N ARG A 62 8.56 4.31 16.56
CA ARG A 62 7.50 4.42 17.58
C ARG A 62 6.42 3.34 17.44
N THR A 63 6.07 2.94 16.22
CA THR A 63 5.05 1.93 15.95
C THR A 63 5.43 0.53 16.44
N ARG A 64 6.72 0.27 16.68
CA ARG A 64 7.24 -0.94 17.33
C ARG A 64 7.65 -0.70 18.80
N GLY A 65 7.24 0.42 19.39
CA GLY A 65 7.61 0.80 20.76
C GLY A 65 9.01 1.44 20.90
N GLY A 66 9.69 1.71 19.78
CA GLY A 66 11.00 2.36 19.77
C GLY A 66 10.94 3.87 20.04
N GLN A 67 12.11 4.49 20.18
CA GLN A 67 12.26 5.90 20.58
C GLN A 67 12.63 6.83 19.41
N ALA A 68 12.73 6.33 18.17
CA ALA A 68 13.02 7.17 17.03
C ALA A 68 11.92 8.23 16.84
N ARG A 69 12.34 9.49 16.62
CA ARG A 69 11.41 10.59 16.34
C ARG A 69 10.73 10.33 15.00
N THR A 70 9.40 10.45 14.97
CA THR A 70 8.66 10.52 13.72
C THR A 70 8.83 11.92 13.13
N LEU A 71 8.85 12.03 11.79
CA LEU A 71 8.74 13.33 11.11
C LEU A 71 7.46 14.07 11.52
#